data_AF-A0A7C2S1K5-F1
#
_entry.id   AF-A0A7C2S1K5-F1
#
_cell.length_a   1.000
_cell.length_b   1.000
_cell.length_c   1.000
_cell.angle_alpha   90.00
_cell.angle_beta   90.00
_cell.angle_gamma   90.00
#
_symmetry.space_group_name_H-M   'P 1'
#
loop_
_entity.id
_entity.type
_entity.pdbx_description
1 polymer ?
#
loop_
_entity_poly.entity_id
_entity_poly.type
_entity_poly.pdbx_seq_one_letter_code
_entity_poly.pdbx_strand_id
1 'polypeptide(L)'
;MALWKITDKGPLKIAETRLKQEKLLEENLDEWIETDPLILGEPLLIIGRQVLIPDTKDRLDLLAVDPQGAIVIIELKRGHIKDPVDIQALRYASYISKWRFEDFENVARNYLGKVGDPEFNFNDLFESFCQESGADEVPDLNQDQRIIIVKSAVRDKLGSVALWLRDHSVNIKLIEVKAYKEGESIFIEPTVIVPMQVSKFIDVGRTRSEGGSWMTDGRSWHLEKRCSPKTRELFLVLDKILQEHFDIDGPRWNQKYYVSYRVNNYNWLSVHTKPKILVLDFLVKAKTFDSDQIAKELGITKFDKEESLLEKLGLPSSVFIKNRNENTDRVRIRVKDDFDLESEPFLKFLEEAYKACPR
;
A
#
# COMPACT_ATOMS: atom_id res chain seq x y z
N MET A 1 -17.03 26.51 6.29
CA MET A 1 -17.02 27.91 6.81
C MET A 1 -17.63 28.80 5.73
N ALA A 2 -17.37 30.11 5.66
CA ALA A 2 -17.71 30.86 4.44
C ALA A 2 -16.53 30.76 3.45
N LEU A 3 -16.79 30.44 2.18
CA LEU A 3 -15.77 30.45 1.14
C LEU A 3 -15.63 31.86 0.56
N TRP A 4 -14.40 32.33 0.40
CA TRP A 4 -14.10 33.67 -0.10
C TRP A 4 -13.12 33.61 -1.26
N LYS A 5 -13.34 34.46 -2.26
CA LYS A 5 -12.44 34.67 -3.40
C LYS A 5 -11.84 36.06 -3.31
N ILE A 6 -10.52 36.17 -3.44
CA ILE A 6 -9.85 37.48 -3.51
C ILE A 6 -10.04 38.05 -4.91
N THR A 7 -10.52 39.29 -4.99
CA THR A 7 -10.67 40.06 -6.23
C THR A 7 -9.98 41.41 -6.09
N ASP A 8 -9.80 42.12 -7.20
CA ASP A 8 -9.22 43.48 -7.21
C ASP A 8 -10.04 44.50 -6.39
N LYS A 9 -11.31 44.18 -6.09
CA LYS A 9 -12.22 45.01 -5.28
C LYS A 9 -12.29 44.55 -3.81
N GLY A 10 -11.48 43.57 -3.42
CA GLY A 10 -11.47 42.95 -2.10
C GLY A 10 -12.07 41.53 -2.09
N PRO A 11 -12.22 40.92 -0.90
CA PRO A 11 -12.73 39.57 -0.75
C PRO A 11 -14.23 39.49 -1.07
N LEU A 12 -14.59 38.60 -1.98
CA LEU A 12 -15.97 38.29 -2.35
C LEU A 12 -16.40 36.97 -1.73
N LYS A 13 -17.50 36.97 -0.98
CA LYS A 13 -18.08 35.74 -0.43
C LYS A 13 -18.75 34.94 -1.56
N ILE A 14 -18.39 33.66 -1.67
CA ILE A 14 -19.03 32.74 -2.62
C ILE A 14 -20.30 32.16 -1.99
N ALA A 15 -21.35 32.07 -2.80
CA ALA A 15 -22.63 31.53 -2.35
C ALA A 15 -22.53 30.02 -2.10
N GLU A 16 -22.99 29.58 -0.93
CA GLU A 16 -23.18 28.17 -0.63
C GLU A 16 -24.35 27.62 -1.46
N THR A 17 -24.16 26.42 -2.01
CA THR A 17 -25.18 25.66 -2.74
C THR A 17 -25.26 24.24 -2.18
N ARG A 18 -26.20 23.44 -2.68
CA ARG A 18 -26.28 22.01 -2.36
C ARG A 18 -25.93 21.22 -3.62
N LEU A 19 -25.16 20.13 -3.47
CA LEU A 19 -24.82 19.23 -4.59
C LEU A 19 -26.07 18.84 -5.41
N LYS A 20 -27.15 18.46 -4.72
CA LYS A 20 -28.43 18.11 -5.34
C LYS A 20 -29.06 19.27 -6.15
N GLN A 21 -28.87 20.52 -5.74
CA GLN A 21 -29.38 21.69 -6.48
C GLN A 21 -28.60 21.91 -7.77
N GLU A 22 -27.31 21.59 -7.78
CA GLU A 22 -26.45 21.66 -8.95
C GLU A 22 -26.49 20.41 -9.83
N LYS A 23 -27.45 19.51 -9.61
CA LYS A 23 -27.57 18.20 -10.29
C LYS A 23 -26.34 17.30 -10.11
N LEU A 24 -25.49 17.61 -9.14
CA LEU A 24 -24.41 16.73 -8.70
C LEU A 24 -25.00 15.70 -7.76
N LEU A 25 -24.92 14.45 -8.17
CA LEU A 25 -25.34 13.32 -7.37
C LEU A 25 -24.18 12.85 -6.51
N GLU A 26 -24.50 12.02 -5.53
CA GLU A 26 -23.47 11.38 -4.72
C GLU A 26 -22.64 10.37 -5.52
N GLU A 27 -23.16 9.91 -6.67
CA GLU A 27 -22.41 9.20 -7.73
C GLU A 27 -21.32 10.06 -8.39
N ASN A 28 -21.25 11.36 -8.09
CA ASN A 28 -20.10 12.17 -8.45
C ASN A 28 -19.08 12.22 -7.31
N LEU A 29 -19.53 12.11 -6.05
CA LEU A 29 -18.62 12.12 -4.90
C LEU A 29 -17.80 10.82 -4.82
N ASP A 30 -18.41 9.67 -5.10
CA ASP A 30 -17.68 8.40 -5.17
C ASP A 30 -16.64 8.43 -6.29
N GLU A 31 -16.96 8.96 -7.48
CA GLU A 31 -16.02 9.15 -8.59
C GLU A 31 -14.85 10.09 -8.23
N TRP A 32 -15.12 11.18 -7.51
CA TRP A 32 -14.06 12.11 -7.10
C TRP A 32 -13.16 11.50 -6.03
N ILE A 33 -13.74 10.79 -5.06
CA ILE A 33 -12.96 10.07 -4.04
C ILE A 33 -12.15 8.93 -4.68
N GLU A 34 -12.73 8.24 -5.65
CA GLU A 34 -12.05 7.21 -6.45
C GLU A 34 -10.86 7.79 -7.20
N THR A 35 -11.02 8.98 -7.81
CA THR A 35 -9.97 9.65 -8.58
C THR A 35 -8.86 10.20 -7.70
N ASP A 36 -9.22 10.86 -6.59
CA ASP A 36 -8.26 11.39 -5.63
C ASP A 36 -8.78 11.24 -4.20
N PRO A 37 -8.42 10.14 -3.52
CA PRO A 37 -8.85 9.87 -2.15
C PRO A 37 -8.38 10.90 -1.13
N LEU A 38 -7.39 11.74 -1.49
CA LEU A 38 -6.89 12.82 -0.64
C LEU A 38 -7.97 13.86 -0.32
N ILE A 39 -9.05 13.91 -1.09
CA ILE A 39 -10.26 14.68 -0.77
C ILE A 39 -10.84 14.33 0.62
N LEU A 40 -10.59 13.11 1.11
CA LEU A 40 -10.99 12.66 2.45
C LEU A 40 -10.01 13.11 3.54
N GLY A 41 -8.91 13.77 3.17
CA GLY A 41 -7.88 14.30 4.06
C GLY A 41 -6.82 13.29 4.48
N GLU A 42 -6.69 12.16 3.78
CA GLU A 42 -5.69 11.12 4.05
C GLU A 42 -5.42 10.25 2.82
N PRO A 43 -4.21 9.65 2.70
CA PRO A 43 -3.92 8.71 1.63
C PRO A 43 -4.69 7.41 1.83
N LEU A 44 -5.40 6.97 0.79
CA LEU A 44 -6.14 5.70 0.75
C LEU A 44 -5.93 5.05 -0.61
N LEU A 45 -5.79 3.73 -0.62
CA LEU A 45 -5.83 2.93 -1.84
C LEU A 45 -7.24 2.40 -2.03
N ILE A 46 -7.99 2.93 -3.00
CA ILE A 46 -9.33 2.42 -3.32
C ILE A 46 -9.18 1.09 -4.07
N ILE A 47 -9.79 0.03 -3.53
CA ILE A 47 -9.68 -1.34 -4.04
C ILE A 47 -11.02 -1.90 -4.52
N GLY A 48 -12.13 -1.19 -4.30
CA GLY A 48 -13.43 -1.60 -4.84
C GLY A 48 -14.48 -0.50 -4.78
N ARG A 49 -15.41 -0.55 -5.74
CA ARG A 49 -16.60 0.30 -5.81
C ARG A 49 -17.85 -0.55 -5.93
N GLN A 50 -18.92 -0.17 -5.23
CA GLN A 50 -20.18 -0.93 -5.17
C GLN A 50 -19.97 -2.41 -4.82
N VAL A 51 -19.10 -2.68 -3.84
CA VAL A 51 -18.65 -4.02 -3.49
C VAL A 51 -19.82 -4.81 -2.92
N LEU A 52 -20.19 -5.90 -3.61
CA LEU A 52 -21.20 -6.84 -3.14
C LEU A 52 -20.65 -7.63 -1.95
N ILE A 53 -21.40 -7.64 -0.85
CA ILE A 53 -21.04 -8.43 0.32
C ILE A 53 -21.64 -9.85 0.16
N PRO A 54 -20.83 -10.92 0.17
CA PRO A 54 -21.30 -12.30 0.05
C PRO A 54 -22.44 -12.64 1.00
N ASP A 55 -23.36 -13.48 0.56
CA ASP A 55 -24.52 -13.97 1.33
C ASP A 55 -25.47 -12.88 1.84
N THR A 56 -25.32 -11.65 1.34
CA THR A 56 -26.24 -10.54 1.61
C THR A 56 -26.72 -9.91 0.29
N LYS A 57 -27.68 -8.99 0.40
CA LYS A 57 -28.08 -8.11 -0.73
C LYS A 57 -27.44 -6.72 -0.63
N ASP A 58 -26.51 -6.57 0.30
CA ASP A 58 -25.93 -5.29 0.66
C ASP A 58 -24.77 -4.95 -0.30
N ARG A 59 -24.57 -3.65 -0.53
CA ARG A 59 -23.49 -3.11 -1.36
C ARG A 59 -22.79 -2.01 -0.59
N LEU A 60 -21.49 -2.18 -0.38
CA LEU A 60 -20.60 -1.16 0.15
C LEU A 60 -20.27 -0.16 -0.97
N ASP A 61 -20.35 1.13 -0.68
CA ASP A 61 -20.09 2.15 -1.70
C ASP A 61 -18.64 2.12 -2.20
N LEU A 62 -17.68 2.26 -1.30
CA LEU A 62 -16.25 2.21 -1.61
C LEU A 62 -15.49 1.40 -0.54
N LEU A 63 -14.57 0.56 -0.99
CA LEU A 63 -13.65 -0.20 -0.15
C LEU A 63 -12.23 0.27 -0.43
N ALA A 64 -11.49 0.55 0.64
CA ALA A 64 -10.12 1.03 0.53
C ALA A 64 -9.18 0.40 1.56
N VAL A 65 -7.89 0.65 1.41
CA VAL A 65 -6.84 0.26 2.36
C VAL A 65 -6.06 1.50 2.76
N ASP A 66 -5.75 1.66 4.04
CA ASP A 66 -4.86 2.71 4.53
C ASP A 66 -3.38 2.27 4.53
N PRO A 67 -2.42 3.19 4.72
CA PRO A 67 -1.00 2.84 4.73
C PRO A 67 -0.58 1.91 5.87
N GLN A 68 -1.44 1.70 6.87
CA GLN A 68 -1.24 0.79 8.01
C GLN A 68 -1.87 -0.59 7.76
N GLY A 69 -2.45 -0.83 6.58
CA GLY A 69 -3.08 -2.09 6.20
C GLY A 69 -4.47 -2.30 6.79
N ALA A 70 -5.04 -1.30 7.46
CA ALA A 70 -6.42 -1.36 7.90
C ALA A 70 -7.36 -1.18 6.71
N ILE A 71 -8.46 -1.93 6.74
CA ILE A 71 -9.47 -1.85 5.69
C ILE A 71 -10.42 -0.71 6.00
N VAL A 72 -10.64 0.16 5.03
CA VAL A 72 -11.44 1.37 5.17
C VAL A 72 -12.75 1.20 4.39
N ILE A 73 -13.84 1.13 5.14
CA ILE A 73 -15.22 1.11 4.67
C ILE A 73 -15.67 2.56 4.49
N ILE A 74 -15.93 2.97 3.25
CA ILE A 74 -16.32 4.35 2.94
C ILE A 74 -17.77 4.33 2.44
N GLU A 75 -18.66 4.99 3.19
CA GLU A 75 -20.10 5.05 2.90
C GLU A 75 -20.55 6.47 2.57
N LEU A 76 -21.27 6.62 1.45
CA LEU A 76 -21.84 7.88 0.99
C LEU A 76 -23.37 7.79 1.06
N LYS A 77 -24.00 8.58 1.93
CA LYS A 77 -25.44 8.40 2.17
C LYS A 77 -26.31 9.05 1.09
N ARG A 78 -26.78 8.22 0.14
CA ARG A 78 -27.75 8.58 -0.92
C ARG A 78 -29.09 8.98 -0.33
N GLY A 79 -29.36 10.29 -0.24
CA GLY A 79 -30.70 10.81 0.08
C GLY A 79 -31.51 10.03 1.15
N HIS A 80 -32.83 9.88 0.93
CA HIS A 80 -33.74 9.23 1.89
C HIS A 80 -33.73 7.69 1.77
N ILE A 81 -32.67 7.03 2.26
CA ILE A 81 -32.65 5.56 2.48
C ILE A 81 -33.27 5.19 3.84
N LYS A 82 -33.98 4.05 3.85
CA LYS A 82 -34.75 3.44 4.97
C LYS A 82 -33.92 3.05 6.20
N ASP A 83 -32.66 2.64 6.01
CA ASP A 83 -31.80 2.18 7.11
C ASP A 83 -30.79 3.25 7.58
N PRO A 84 -30.42 3.26 8.88
CA PRO A 84 -29.37 4.12 9.41
C PRO A 84 -27.99 3.74 8.83
N VAL A 85 -27.29 4.70 8.22
CA VAL A 85 -25.99 4.49 7.53
C VAL A 85 -24.89 4.02 8.49
N ASP A 86 -24.97 4.45 9.73
CA ASP A 86 -24.14 4.05 10.85
C ASP A 86 -24.23 2.53 11.10
N ILE A 87 -25.45 1.98 11.12
CA ILE A 87 -25.65 0.54 11.29
C ILE A 87 -25.17 -0.23 10.06
N GLN A 88 -25.38 0.31 8.86
CA GLN A 88 -24.92 -0.30 7.61
C GLN A 88 -23.38 -0.41 7.58
N ALA A 89 -22.67 0.68 7.86
CA ALA A 89 -21.21 0.69 7.89
C ALA A 89 -20.64 -0.27 8.95
N LEU A 90 -21.29 -0.37 10.12
CA LEU A 90 -20.90 -1.34 11.16
C LEU A 90 -21.10 -2.79 10.72
N ARG A 91 -22.19 -3.11 10.00
CA ARG A 91 -22.37 -4.45 9.43
C ARG A 91 -21.25 -4.77 8.46
N TYR A 92 -20.87 -3.83 7.59
CA TYR A 92 -19.80 -4.02 6.62
C TYR A 92 -18.45 -4.24 7.28
N ALA A 93 -18.09 -3.42 8.28
CA ALA A 93 -16.88 -3.64 9.07
C ALA A 93 -16.88 -5.05 9.70
N SER A 94 -18.02 -5.48 10.26
CA SER A 94 -18.14 -6.83 10.84
C SER A 94 -17.95 -7.95 9.81
N TYR A 95 -18.52 -7.82 8.60
CA TYR A 95 -18.39 -8.84 7.57
C TYR A 95 -16.97 -8.89 6.99
N ILE A 96 -16.40 -7.71 6.69
CA ILE A 96 -15.07 -7.56 6.09
C ILE A 96 -13.96 -7.94 7.08
N SER A 97 -14.19 -7.83 8.39
CA SER A 97 -13.23 -8.30 9.40
C SER A 97 -12.87 -9.79 9.27
N LYS A 98 -13.72 -10.58 8.61
CA LYS A 98 -13.53 -12.02 8.40
C LYS A 98 -12.84 -12.35 7.07
N TRP A 99 -12.70 -11.37 6.20
CA TRP A 99 -12.10 -11.56 4.88
C TRP A 99 -10.60 -11.81 4.99
N ARG A 100 -10.11 -12.67 4.12
CA ARG A 100 -8.70 -12.97 3.96
C ARG A 100 -8.12 -12.17 2.81
N PHE A 101 -6.80 -12.22 2.67
CA PHE A 101 -6.09 -11.52 1.61
C PHE A 101 -6.67 -11.80 0.22
N GLU A 102 -7.04 -13.06 -0.05
CA GLU A 102 -7.59 -13.49 -1.33
C GLU A 102 -8.92 -12.82 -1.66
N ASP A 103 -9.76 -12.52 -0.67
CA ASP A 103 -11.03 -11.82 -0.88
C ASP A 103 -10.78 -10.38 -1.35
N PHE A 104 -9.83 -9.68 -0.71
CA PHE A 104 -9.41 -8.34 -1.12
C PHE A 104 -8.74 -8.34 -2.48
N GLU A 105 -7.87 -9.32 -2.75
CA GLU A 105 -7.24 -9.48 -4.05
C GLU A 105 -8.29 -9.67 -5.15
N ASN A 106 -9.33 -10.47 -4.91
CA ASN A 106 -10.40 -10.70 -5.87
C ASN A 106 -11.21 -9.42 -6.14
N VAL A 107 -11.56 -8.66 -5.09
CA VAL A 107 -12.26 -7.37 -5.25
C VAL A 107 -11.38 -6.39 -6.02
N ALA A 108 -10.12 -6.24 -5.63
CA ALA A 108 -9.16 -5.35 -6.29
C ALA A 108 -8.92 -5.76 -7.75
N ARG A 109 -8.82 -7.05 -8.06
CA ARG A 109 -8.63 -7.56 -9.42
C ARG A 109 -9.82 -7.25 -10.31
N ASN A 110 -11.04 -7.42 -9.80
CA ASN A 110 -12.26 -7.12 -10.55
C ASN A 110 -12.45 -5.62 -10.79
N TYR A 111 -11.91 -4.78 -9.90
CA TYR A 111 -12.09 -3.35 -9.92
C TYR A 111 -10.96 -2.60 -10.67
N LEU A 112 -9.70 -2.89 -10.33
CA LEU A 112 -8.50 -2.23 -10.86
C LEU A 112 -7.85 -3.02 -12.00
N GLY A 113 -8.00 -4.34 -12.00
CA GLY A 113 -7.45 -5.20 -13.05
C GLY A 113 -8.23 -5.01 -14.35
N LYS A 114 -7.52 -4.99 -15.49
CA LYS A 114 -8.20 -5.22 -16.77
C LYS A 114 -8.71 -6.65 -16.77
N VAL A 115 -9.91 -6.89 -17.31
CA VAL A 115 -10.49 -8.24 -17.39
C VAL A 115 -9.49 -9.18 -18.07
N GLY A 116 -9.03 -10.19 -17.32
CA GLY A 116 -8.07 -11.18 -17.82
C GLY A 116 -6.60 -10.75 -17.81
N ASP A 117 -6.21 -9.69 -17.12
CA ASP A 117 -4.80 -9.30 -16.95
C ASP A 117 -4.06 -10.29 -16.01
N PRO A 118 -3.17 -11.16 -16.55
CA PRO A 118 -2.43 -12.10 -15.73
C PRO A 118 -1.36 -11.41 -14.86
N GLU A 119 -1.00 -10.17 -15.19
CA GLU A 119 0.04 -9.41 -14.50
C GLU A 119 -0.50 -8.59 -13.32
N PHE A 120 -1.82 -8.54 -13.11
CA PHE A 120 -2.39 -7.86 -11.95
C PHE A 120 -1.98 -8.57 -10.66
N ASN A 121 -1.27 -7.85 -9.79
CA ASN A 121 -0.86 -8.31 -8.48
C ASN A 121 -1.26 -7.26 -7.43
N PHE A 122 -2.24 -7.62 -6.59
CA PHE A 122 -2.73 -6.72 -5.55
C PHE A 122 -1.68 -6.42 -4.46
N ASN A 123 -0.85 -7.40 -4.11
CA ASN A 123 0.19 -7.22 -3.09
C ASN A 123 1.20 -6.16 -3.53
N ASP A 124 1.64 -6.16 -4.78
CA ASP A 124 2.54 -5.13 -5.33
C ASP A 124 1.97 -3.71 -5.25
N LEU A 125 0.70 -3.57 -5.61
CA LEU A 125 0.00 -2.29 -5.56
C LEU A 125 -0.06 -1.78 -4.11
N PHE A 126 -0.43 -2.66 -3.18
CA PHE A 126 -0.48 -2.34 -1.76
C PHE A 126 0.90 -1.99 -1.20
N GLU A 127 1.95 -2.73 -1.56
CA GLU A 127 3.33 -2.43 -1.14
C GLU A 127 3.79 -1.07 -1.64
N SER A 128 3.52 -0.75 -2.90
CA SER A 128 3.92 0.53 -3.51
C SER A 128 3.21 1.70 -2.82
N PHE A 129 1.90 1.56 -2.60
CA PHE A 129 1.09 2.52 -1.86
C PHE A 129 1.62 2.77 -0.43
N CYS A 130 1.99 1.71 0.31
CA CYS A 130 2.54 1.84 1.65
C CYS A 130 3.89 2.59 1.65
N GLN A 131 4.78 2.27 0.70
CA GLN A 131 6.10 2.90 0.59
C GLN A 131 6.00 4.39 0.25
N GLU A 132 5.12 4.76 -0.67
CA GLU A 132 4.88 6.17 -1.03
C GLU A 132 4.25 6.96 0.12
N SER A 133 3.43 6.30 0.93
CA SER A 133 2.85 6.86 2.15
C SER A 133 3.82 6.93 3.33
N GLY A 134 5.09 6.52 3.14
CA GLY A 134 6.15 6.64 4.13
C GLY A 134 6.26 5.48 5.12
N ALA A 135 5.66 4.32 4.84
CA ALA A 135 5.79 3.14 5.69
C ALA A 135 7.19 2.49 5.55
N ASP A 136 7.85 2.22 6.69
CA ASP A 136 9.14 1.53 6.73
C ASP A 136 9.04 0.05 6.36
N GLU A 137 7.94 -0.58 6.76
CA GLU A 137 7.59 -1.97 6.46
C GLU A 137 6.15 -2.05 5.95
N VAL A 138 5.87 -3.02 5.09
CA VAL A 138 4.52 -3.22 4.55
C VAL A 138 3.73 -3.99 5.63
N PRO A 139 2.60 -3.44 6.11
CA PRO A 139 1.86 -4.05 7.21
C PRO A 139 1.05 -5.27 6.78
N ASP A 140 0.58 -6.03 7.77
CA ASP A 140 -0.43 -7.05 7.54
C ASP A 140 -1.77 -6.39 7.18
N LEU A 141 -2.43 -6.94 6.16
CA LEU A 141 -3.72 -6.46 5.71
C LEU A 141 -4.82 -6.89 6.68
N ASN A 142 -5.85 -6.06 6.84
CA ASN A 142 -7.07 -6.36 7.56
C ASN A 142 -6.89 -6.69 9.05
N GLN A 143 -5.86 -6.13 9.70
CA GLN A 143 -5.69 -6.24 11.16
C GLN A 143 -6.67 -5.37 11.95
N ASP A 144 -7.28 -4.39 11.28
CA ASP A 144 -8.30 -3.49 11.84
C ASP A 144 -9.20 -2.97 10.72
N GLN A 145 -10.38 -2.46 11.08
CA GLN A 145 -11.35 -1.85 10.17
C GLN A 145 -11.66 -0.42 10.58
N ARG A 146 -11.69 0.46 9.58
CA ARG A 146 -12.01 1.88 9.73
C ARG A 146 -13.28 2.19 8.95
N ILE A 147 -14.09 3.08 9.48
CA ILE A 147 -15.31 3.55 8.84
C ILE A 147 -15.15 5.03 8.52
N ILE A 148 -15.37 5.42 7.27
CA ILE A 148 -15.48 6.82 6.86
C ILE A 148 -16.90 7.03 6.32
N ILE A 149 -17.64 7.95 6.92
CA ILE A 149 -18.96 8.34 6.42
C ILE A 149 -18.87 9.75 5.84
N VAL A 150 -19.24 9.88 4.57
CA VAL A 150 -19.25 11.16 3.84
C VAL A 150 -20.70 11.61 3.65
N LYS A 151 -21.01 12.84 4.06
CA LYS A 151 -22.36 13.42 3.96
C LYS A 151 -22.36 14.89 3.60
N SER A 152 -23.45 15.37 3.02
CA SER A 152 -23.70 16.81 2.85
C SER A 152 -24.04 17.53 4.16
N ALA A 153 -24.57 16.80 5.16
CA ALA A 153 -24.82 17.31 6.50
C ALA A 153 -24.78 16.19 7.55
N VAL A 154 -23.98 16.38 8.61
CA VAL A 154 -23.93 15.47 9.76
C VAL A 154 -24.96 15.91 10.80
N ARG A 155 -25.90 15.03 11.14
CA ARG A 155 -26.93 15.29 12.15
C ARG A 155 -26.50 14.77 13.52
N ASP A 156 -27.01 15.37 14.59
CA ASP A 156 -26.69 15.04 15.99
C ASP A 156 -26.76 13.55 16.31
N LYS A 157 -27.78 12.84 15.80
CA LYS A 157 -27.90 11.38 16.02
C LYS A 157 -26.70 10.61 15.51
N LEU A 158 -26.24 10.91 14.29
CA LEU A 158 -25.07 10.25 13.71
C LEU A 158 -23.78 10.67 14.42
N GLY A 159 -23.65 11.97 14.75
CA GLY A 159 -22.52 12.47 15.53
C GLY A 159 -22.40 11.76 16.89
N SER A 160 -23.52 11.63 17.61
CA SER A 160 -23.56 10.94 18.91
C SER A 160 -23.17 9.47 18.80
N VAL A 161 -23.66 8.75 17.78
CA VAL A 161 -23.28 7.34 17.55
C VAL A 161 -21.79 7.23 17.22
N ALA A 162 -21.28 8.09 16.34
CA ALA A 162 -19.86 8.07 15.96
C ALA A 162 -18.94 8.37 17.15
N LEU A 163 -19.29 9.34 17.99
CA LEU A 163 -18.53 9.62 19.21
C LEU A 163 -18.56 8.43 20.18
N TRP A 164 -19.72 7.81 20.39
CA TRP A 164 -19.84 6.62 21.24
C TRP A 164 -19.00 5.45 20.73
N LEU A 165 -19.06 5.16 19.42
CA LEU A 165 -18.25 4.12 18.77
C LEU A 165 -16.76 4.36 18.96
N ARG A 166 -16.32 5.60 18.74
CA ARG A 166 -14.94 6.01 18.92
C ARG A 166 -14.47 5.84 20.36
N ASP A 167 -15.30 6.21 21.33
CA ASP A 167 -14.99 6.04 22.75
C ASP A 167 -14.89 4.55 23.14
N HIS A 168 -15.42 3.65 22.31
CA HIS A 168 -15.30 2.18 22.43
C HIS A 168 -14.31 1.58 21.42
N SER A 169 -13.31 2.35 20.98
CA SER A 169 -12.22 1.91 20.08
C SER A 169 -12.67 1.41 18.70
N VAL A 170 -13.86 1.82 18.25
CA VAL A 170 -14.27 1.61 16.86
C VAL A 170 -13.86 2.81 16.04
N ASN A 171 -12.99 2.58 15.05
CA ASN A 171 -12.42 3.64 14.23
C ASN A 171 -13.47 4.19 13.24
N ILE A 172 -14.05 5.33 13.57
CA ILE A 172 -15.03 6.02 12.71
C ILE A 172 -14.66 7.49 12.50
N LYS A 173 -14.76 7.92 11.25
CA LYS A 173 -14.53 9.29 10.78
C LYS A 173 -15.80 9.81 10.11
N LEU A 174 -16.21 11.03 10.45
CA LEU A 174 -17.32 11.70 9.78
C LEU A 174 -16.81 12.89 8.99
N ILE A 175 -17.15 12.96 7.71
CA ILE A 175 -16.81 14.05 6.80
C ILE A 175 -18.09 14.70 6.30
N GLU A 176 -18.19 16.01 6.48
CA GLU A 176 -19.23 16.85 5.90
C GLU A 176 -18.70 17.57 4.66
N VAL A 177 -19.36 17.44 3.52
CA VAL A 177 -18.98 18.10 2.26
C VAL A 177 -19.94 19.25 1.96
N LYS A 178 -19.43 20.47 1.99
CA LYS A 178 -20.15 21.67 1.56
C LYS A 178 -19.85 21.99 0.11
N ALA A 179 -20.80 22.61 -0.59
CA ALA A 179 -20.64 23.03 -1.97
C ALA A 179 -20.86 24.53 -2.11
N TYR A 180 -20.13 25.15 -3.02
CA TYR A 180 -20.21 26.58 -3.33
C TYR A 180 -20.24 26.77 -4.83
N LYS A 181 -20.95 27.81 -5.31
CA LYS A 181 -21.08 28.08 -6.74
C LYS A 181 -20.66 29.50 -7.09
N GLU A 182 -19.89 29.61 -8.17
CA GLU A 182 -19.57 30.89 -8.83
C GLU A 182 -19.67 30.71 -10.35
N GLY A 183 -20.67 31.33 -10.99
CA GLY A 183 -20.94 31.12 -12.41
C GLY A 183 -21.22 29.64 -12.72
N GLU A 184 -20.42 29.05 -13.60
CA GLU A 184 -20.48 27.62 -13.95
C GLU A 184 -19.56 26.73 -13.09
N SER A 185 -18.71 27.33 -12.24
CA SER A 185 -17.77 26.59 -11.40
C SER A 185 -18.43 26.19 -10.07
N ILE A 186 -18.16 24.95 -9.66
CA ILE A 186 -18.61 24.40 -8.39
C ILE A 186 -17.38 24.03 -7.57
N PHE A 187 -17.34 24.49 -6.33
CA PHE A 187 -16.29 24.21 -5.36
C PHE A 187 -16.86 23.34 -4.24
N ILE A 188 -16.04 22.46 -3.69
CA ILE A 188 -16.40 21.62 -2.54
C ILE A 188 -15.42 21.81 -1.39
N GLU A 189 -15.93 21.78 -0.17
CA GLU A 189 -15.15 21.88 1.07
C GLU A 189 -15.48 20.65 1.94
N PRO A 190 -14.66 19.58 1.89
CA PRO A 190 -14.72 18.49 2.84
C PRO A 190 -14.23 18.95 4.22
N THR A 191 -15.04 18.74 5.25
CA THR A 191 -14.74 19.10 6.64
C THR A 191 -14.85 17.87 7.53
N VAL A 192 -13.79 17.55 8.26
CA VAL A 192 -13.81 16.45 9.24
C VAL A 192 -14.57 16.91 10.50
N ILE A 193 -15.73 16.31 10.76
CA ILE A 193 -16.57 16.60 11.94
C ILE A 193 -16.16 15.74 13.13
N VAL A 194 -15.89 14.46 12.87
CA VAL A 194 -15.33 13.53 13.87
C VAL A 194 -14.04 12.98 13.26
N PRO A 195 -12.86 13.35 13.81
CA PRO A 195 -11.59 12.83 13.32
C PRO A 195 -11.37 11.40 13.81
N MET A 196 -10.46 10.70 13.14
CA MET A 196 -9.95 9.43 13.64
C MET A 196 -9.14 9.61 14.92
N GLN A 197 -9.13 8.56 15.76
CA GLN A 197 -8.19 8.53 16.86
C GLN A 197 -6.77 8.42 16.31
N VAL A 198 -5.93 9.40 16.64
CA VAL A 198 -4.51 9.34 16.31
C VAL A 198 -3.87 8.38 17.31
N SER A 199 -3.62 7.15 16.88
CA SER A 199 -2.99 6.11 17.70
C SER A 199 -1.49 6.33 17.87
N LYS A 200 -1.06 7.52 18.32
CA LYS A 200 0.37 7.82 18.54
C LYS A 200 1.02 6.96 19.64
N PHE A 201 0.26 6.11 20.33
CA PHE A 201 0.73 5.34 21.50
C PHE A 201 0.22 3.88 21.57
N ILE A 202 -0.44 3.33 20.54
CA ILE A 202 -0.91 1.92 20.56
C ILE A 202 0.22 0.93 20.19
N ASP A 203 1.29 1.41 19.55
CA ASP A 203 2.38 0.56 19.03
C ASP A 203 3.32 -0.04 20.10
N VAL A 204 3.12 0.27 21.38
CA VAL A 204 3.89 -0.37 22.45
C VAL A 204 3.20 -1.68 22.85
N GLY A 205 3.66 -2.79 22.26
CA GLY A 205 3.34 -4.15 22.74
C GLY A 205 2.30 -4.94 21.94
N ARG A 206 2.07 -4.64 20.65
CA ARG A 206 1.26 -5.53 19.81
C ARG A 206 1.90 -6.92 19.73
N THR A 207 1.13 -7.92 20.16
CA THR A 207 1.51 -9.34 20.15
C THR A 207 0.86 -10.00 18.93
N ARG A 208 1.72 -10.46 18.01
CA ARG A 208 1.53 -11.42 16.90
C ARG A 208 0.15 -11.58 16.25
N SER A 209 0.11 -11.33 14.93
CA SER A 209 -0.88 -11.93 14.01
C SER A 209 -0.74 -13.46 14.01
N GLU A 210 -1.88 -14.16 13.95
CA GLU A 210 -1.91 -15.59 13.61
C GLU A 210 -1.34 -15.76 12.20
N GLY A 211 -0.37 -16.67 12.05
CA GLY A 211 0.53 -16.75 10.91
C GLY A 211 -0.20 -16.81 9.56
N GLY A 212 0.07 -15.85 8.68
CA GLY A 212 -0.52 -15.86 7.34
C GLY A 212 0.06 -16.95 6.43
N SER A 213 -0.47 -17.07 5.22
CA SER A 213 -0.26 -18.18 4.28
C SER A 213 1.22 -18.50 3.98
N TRP A 214 2.15 -17.56 4.22
CA TRP A 214 3.59 -17.77 4.09
C TRP A 214 4.21 -18.62 5.21
N MET A 215 3.56 -18.75 6.37
CA MET A 215 4.02 -19.63 7.46
C MET A 215 3.65 -21.10 7.22
N THR A 216 2.66 -21.39 6.37
CA THR A 216 2.23 -22.76 6.04
C THR A 216 2.93 -23.31 4.80
N ASP A 217 3.04 -22.54 3.73
CA ASP A 217 3.81 -22.89 2.52
C ASP A 217 4.47 -21.64 1.92
N GLY A 218 5.53 -21.21 2.58
CA GLY A 218 6.31 -20.04 2.18
C GLY A 218 6.90 -20.16 0.77
N ARG A 219 7.26 -21.37 0.34
CA ARG A 219 7.83 -21.58 -1.00
C ARG A 219 6.80 -21.29 -2.08
N SER A 220 5.60 -21.86 -1.97
CA SER A 220 4.51 -21.54 -2.90
C SER A 220 4.10 -20.07 -2.81
N TRP A 221 4.05 -19.49 -1.60
CA TRP A 221 3.77 -18.07 -1.42
C TRP A 221 4.72 -17.18 -2.24
N HIS A 222 6.02 -17.42 -2.15
CA HIS A 222 7.00 -16.64 -2.90
C HIS A 222 6.96 -16.90 -4.41
N LEU A 223 6.99 -18.17 -4.82
CA LEU A 223 7.15 -18.52 -6.23
C LEU A 223 5.85 -18.36 -7.04
N GLU A 224 4.70 -18.62 -6.43
CA GLU A 224 3.41 -18.68 -7.15
C GLU A 224 2.47 -17.52 -6.83
N LYS A 225 2.64 -16.82 -5.70
CA LYS A 225 1.80 -15.66 -5.33
C LYS A 225 2.51 -14.32 -5.49
N ARG A 226 3.81 -14.27 -5.22
CA ARG A 226 4.59 -13.03 -5.28
C ARG A 226 5.34 -12.84 -6.59
N CYS A 227 5.88 -13.90 -7.18
CA CYS A 227 6.57 -13.81 -8.46
C CYS A 227 5.61 -13.98 -9.66
N SER A 228 5.96 -13.36 -10.78
CA SER A 228 5.44 -13.74 -12.10
C SER A 228 6.21 -14.96 -12.60
N PRO A 229 5.77 -15.64 -13.67
CA PRO A 229 6.53 -16.76 -14.24
C PRO A 229 8.00 -16.41 -14.52
N LYS A 230 8.27 -15.20 -15.03
CA LYS A 230 9.63 -14.72 -15.35
C LYS A 230 10.48 -14.49 -14.11
N THR A 231 9.97 -13.76 -13.12
CA THR A 231 10.74 -13.50 -11.88
C THR A 231 10.88 -14.74 -11.01
N ARG A 232 9.95 -15.70 -11.13
CA ARG A 232 10.08 -17.03 -10.54
C ARG A 232 11.27 -17.78 -11.15
N GLU A 233 11.39 -17.82 -12.48
CA GLU A 233 12.54 -18.44 -13.15
C GLU A 233 13.86 -17.76 -12.76
N LEU A 234 13.88 -16.43 -12.78
CA LEU A 234 15.03 -15.64 -12.33
C LEU A 234 15.42 -15.95 -10.88
N PHE A 235 14.43 -16.09 -9.99
CA PHE A 235 14.67 -16.48 -8.59
C PHE A 235 15.29 -17.87 -8.50
N LEU A 236 14.78 -18.84 -9.26
CA LEU A 236 15.27 -20.22 -9.23
C LEU A 236 16.70 -20.32 -9.78
N VAL A 237 17.06 -19.53 -10.79
CA VAL A 237 18.45 -19.42 -11.28
C VAL A 237 19.35 -18.83 -10.21
N LEU A 238 18.94 -17.72 -9.57
CA LEU A 238 19.69 -17.10 -8.47
C LEU A 238 19.89 -18.10 -7.32
N ASP A 239 18.82 -18.77 -6.88
CA ASP A 239 18.86 -19.77 -5.81
C ASP A 239 19.87 -20.88 -6.14
N LYS A 240 19.84 -21.40 -7.36
CA LYS A 240 20.79 -22.41 -7.81
C LYS A 240 22.24 -21.94 -7.73
N ILE A 241 22.55 -20.75 -8.27
CA ILE A 241 23.90 -20.16 -8.22
C ILE A 241 24.36 -20.02 -6.77
N LEU A 242 23.48 -19.52 -5.91
CA LEU A 242 23.79 -19.31 -4.49
C LEU A 242 24.13 -20.64 -3.78
N GLN A 243 23.36 -21.70 -4.03
CA GLN A 243 23.56 -23.02 -3.43
C GLN A 243 24.81 -23.74 -3.96
N GLU A 244 25.18 -23.52 -5.22
CA GLU A 244 26.33 -24.20 -5.85
C GLU A 244 27.67 -23.54 -5.50
N HIS A 245 27.68 -22.22 -5.28
CA HIS A 245 28.92 -21.45 -5.13
C HIS A 245 29.27 -21.04 -3.68
N PHE A 246 28.31 -21.08 -2.75
CA PHE A 246 28.50 -20.52 -1.41
C PHE A 246 28.02 -21.47 -0.31
N ASP A 247 28.72 -21.43 0.83
CA ASP A 247 28.31 -22.14 2.05
C ASP A 247 27.31 -21.28 2.82
N ILE A 248 26.02 -21.48 2.54
CA ILE A 248 24.91 -20.65 3.05
C ILE A 248 23.78 -21.49 3.66
N ASP A 249 23.07 -20.90 4.63
CA ASP A 249 21.85 -21.47 5.21
C ASP A 249 20.61 -20.77 4.64
N GLY A 250 19.88 -21.47 3.78
CA GLY A 250 18.68 -21.02 3.09
C GLY A 250 18.38 -21.89 1.87
N PRO A 251 17.39 -21.55 1.03
CA PRO A 251 16.44 -20.45 1.18
C PRO A 251 15.50 -20.64 2.37
N ARG A 252 15.35 -19.59 3.18
CA ARG A 252 14.34 -19.53 4.25
C ARG A 252 13.10 -18.81 3.75
N TRP A 253 11.98 -19.52 3.78
CA TRP A 253 10.69 -19.11 3.20
C TRP A 253 9.68 -18.58 4.23
N ASN A 254 10.08 -18.46 5.50
CA ASN A 254 9.16 -18.18 6.60
C ASN A 254 8.86 -16.68 6.79
N GLN A 255 9.30 -15.84 5.87
CA GLN A 255 9.09 -14.41 5.85
C GLN A 255 8.08 -14.06 4.76
N LYS A 256 7.24 -13.06 5.01
CA LYS A 256 6.16 -12.70 4.08
C LYS A 256 6.66 -12.03 2.79
N TYR A 257 7.73 -11.23 2.89
CA TYR A 257 8.13 -10.29 1.85
C TYR A 257 9.41 -10.66 1.10
N TYR A 258 10.22 -11.53 1.67
CA TYR A 258 11.51 -11.90 1.11
C TYR A 258 11.88 -13.33 1.46
N VAL A 259 12.72 -13.93 0.63
CA VAL A 259 13.41 -15.18 0.97
C VAL A 259 14.79 -14.82 1.47
N SER A 260 15.26 -15.44 2.54
CA SER A 260 16.57 -15.10 3.11
C SER A 260 17.58 -16.24 3.03
N TYR A 261 18.84 -15.84 2.83
CA TYR A 261 20.02 -16.69 2.84
C TYR A 261 20.96 -16.17 3.92
N ARG A 262 21.37 -17.05 4.81
CA ARG A 262 22.20 -16.72 5.96
C ARG A 262 23.63 -17.16 5.76
N VAL A 263 24.54 -16.34 6.24
CA VAL A 263 25.96 -16.63 6.37
C VAL A 263 26.35 -16.26 7.78
N ASN A 264 26.98 -17.18 8.51
CA ASN A 264 27.16 -17.07 9.96
C ASN A 264 25.80 -16.81 10.66
N ASN A 265 25.72 -15.76 11.47
CA ASN A 265 24.49 -15.37 12.18
C ASN A 265 23.67 -14.28 11.48
N TYR A 266 24.03 -13.86 10.27
CA TYR A 266 23.35 -12.75 9.58
C TYR A 266 22.50 -13.24 8.42
N ASN A 267 21.40 -12.54 8.13
CA ASN A 267 20.75 -12.61 6.83
C ASN A 267 21.65 -11.85 5.85
N TRP A 268 22.55 -12.58 5.21
CA TRP A 268 23.53 -12.01 4.26
C TRP A 268 22.83 -11.51 3.01
N LEU A 269 21.88 -12.27 2.48
CA LEU A 269 21.07 -11.88 1.35
C LEU A 269 19.58 -12.03 1.69
N SER A 270 18.81 -10.97 1.45
CA SER A 270 17.34 -11.02 1.43
C SER A 270 16.85 -10.73 0.02
N VAL A 271 16.17 -11.69 -0.58
CA VAL A 271 15.59 -11.60 -1.92
C VAL A 271 14.11 -11.25 -1.79
N HIS A 272 13.77 -9.98 -1.96
CA HIS A 272 12.37 -9.58 -2.00
C HIS A 272 11.77 -9.99 -3.34
N THR A 273 10.85 -10.95 -3.28
CA THR A 273 10.12 -11.45 -4.45
C THR A 273 9.02 -10.46 -4.82
N LYS A 274 9.06 -9.97 -6.06
CA LYS A 274 7.98 -9.19 -6.67
C LYS A 274 7.71 -9.73 -8.09
N PRO A 275 6.53 -9.51 -8.67
CA PRO A 275 6.14 -9.90 -10.01
C PRO A 275 7.09 -9.44 -11.11
N LYS A 276 7.54 -8.17 -11.07
CA LYS A 276 8.32 -7.56 -12.16
C LYS A 276 9.82 -7.46 -11.89
N ILE A 277 10.24 -7.69 -10.64
CA ILE A 277 11.62 -7.45 -10.23
C ILE A 277 11.96 -8.30 -9.02
N LEU A 278 13.21 -8.76 -8.91
CA LEU A 278 13.76 -9.22 -7.64
C LEU A 278 14.57 -8.10 -7.01
N VAL A 279 14.38 -7.84 -5.72
CA VAL A 279 15.22 -6.89 -4.99
C VAL A 279 16.15 -7.66 -4.06
N LEU A 280 17.43 -7.63 -4.39
CA LEU A 280 18.50 -8.31 -3.68
C LEU A 280 19.12 -7.36 -2.67
N ASP A 281 18.85 -7.58 -1.39
CA ASP A 281 19.44 -6.82 -0.29
C ASP A 281 20.60 -7.61 0.33
N PHE A 282 21.84 -7.22 0.00
CA PHE A 282 23.05 -7.78 0.57
C PHE A 282 23.48 -7.01 1.83
N LEU A 283 23.78 -7.71 2.90
CA LEU A 283 24.41 -7.16 4.11
C LEU A 283 25.93 -7.33 4.02
N VAL A 284 26.63 -6.20 4.02
CA VAL A 284 28.09 -6.15 3.87
C VAL A 284 28.71 -5.21 4.91
N LYS A 285 30.02 -5.33 5.15
CA LYS A 285 30.77 -4.38 5.96
C LYS A 285 30.67 -2.97 5.38
N ALA A 286 30.57 -1.97 6.26
CA ALA A 286 30.43 -0.58 5.85
C ALA A 286 31.60 -0.12 4.96
N LYS A 287 31.31 0.72 3.97
CA LYS A 287 32.25 1.33 3.03
C LYS A 287 33.04 0.33 2.19
N THR A 288 32.54 -0.91 2.06
CA THR A 288 33.18 -1.92 1.21
C THR A 288 32.89 -1.68 -0.28
N PHE A 289 31.71 -1.15 -0.59
CA PHE A 289 31.24 -0.96 -1.96
C PHE A 289 30.87 0.49 -2.23
N ASP A 290 30.96 0.85 -3.51
CA ASP A 290 30.49 2.12 -4.04
C ASP A 290 29.39 1.89 -5.10
N SER A 291 28.36 2.74 -5.10
CA SER A 291 27.20 2.55 -6.01
C SER A 291 27.55 2.82 -7.46
N ASP A 292 28.43 3.79 -7.74
CA ASP A 292 28.83 4.15 -9.10
C ASP A 292 29.74 3.06 -9.70
N GLN A 293 30.61 2.48 -8.88
CA GLN A 293 31.43 1.34 -9.27
C GLN A 293 30.58 0.10 -9.60
N ILE A 294 29.65 -0.30 -8.73
CA ILE A 294 28.78 -1.47 -8.99
C ILE A 294 27.94 -1.24 -10.26
N ALA A 295 27.36 -0.03 -10.41
CA ALA A 295 26.58 0.32 -11.58
C ALA A 295 27.39 0.11 -12.88
N LYS A 296 28.64 0.58 -12.90
CA LYS A 296 29.54 0.41 -14.04
C LYS A 296 29.92 -1.04 -14.30
N GLU A 297 30.28 -1.80 -13.27
CA GLU A 297 30.76 -3.17 -13.40
C GLU A 297 29.68 -4.15 -13.84
N LEU A 298 28.45 -3.98 -13.32
CA LEU A 298 27.31 -4.82 -13.66
C LEU A 298 26.53 -4.31 -14.88
N GLY A 299 26.90 -3.15 -15.44
CA GLY A 299 26.19 -2.54 -16.57
C GLY A 299 24.76 -2.11 -16.23
N ILE A 300 24.51 -1.69 -14.98
CA ILE A 300 23.19 -1.30 -14.46
C ILE A 300 23.17 0.19 -14.07
N THR A 301 21.99 0.74 -13.83
CA THR A 301 21.87 2.17 -13.45
C THR A 301 22.00 2.37 -11.94
N LYS A 302 22.48 3.54 -11.53
CA LYS A 302 22.37 3.95 -10.13
C LYS A 302 20.93 4.40 -9.85
N PHE A 303 20.36 3.91 -8.76
CA PHE A 303 19.01 4.29 -8.38
C PHE A 303 19.02 5.63 -7.62
N ASP A 304 18.33 6.62 -8.18
CA ASP A 304 18.09 7.91 -7.53
C ASP A 304 16.77 7.90 -6.75
N LYS A 305 16.81 8.37 -5.50
CA LYS A 305 15.63 8.47 -4.64
C LYS A 305 14.80 9.71 -4.91
N GLU A 306 15.30 10.71 -5.63
CA GLU A 306 14.61 11.96 -5.88
C GLU A 306 13.80 11.95 -7.19
N GLU A 307 14.02 10.97 -8.07
CA GLU A 307 13.28 10.82 -9.34
C GLU A 307 11.78 10.52 -9.17
N SER A 308 10.98 10.78 -10.21
CA SER A 308 9.54 10.54 -10.17
C SER A 308 9.19 9.04 -10.17
N LEU A 309 7.98 8.69 -9.70
CA LEU A 309 7.51 7.28 -9.66
C LEU A 309 7.51 6.62 -11.04
N LEU A 310 7.09 7.36 -12.07
CA LEU A 310 7.05 6.91 -13.46
C LEU A 310 8.45 6.54 -13.97
N GLU A 311 9.46 7.35 -13.65
CA GLU A 311 10.86 7.08 -13.99
C GLU A 311 11.37 5.85 -13.23
N LYS A 312 11.13 5.78 -11.91
CA LYS A 312 11.57 4.67 -11.05
C LYS A 312 10.95 3.31 -11.37
N LEU A 313 9.73 3.27 -11.89
CA LEU A 313 9.07 2.04 -12.36
C LEU A 313 9.62 1.59 -13.71
N GLY A 314 9.97 2.54 -14.57
CA GLY A 314 10.60 2.33 -15.86
C GLY A 314 12.09 1.96 -15.79
N LEU A 315 12.79 2.34 -14.71
CA LEU A 315 14.24 2.14 -14.57
C LEU A 315 14.64 0.69 -14.88
N PRO A 316 15.74 0.47 -15.63
CA PRO A 316 16.30 -0.86 -15.82
C PRO A 316 16.79 -1.43 -14.47
N SER A 317 17.46 -2.58 -14.51
CA SER A 317 18.16 -3.08 -13.33
C SER A 317 19.05 -1.99 -12.74
N SER A 318 19.07 -1.88 -11.41
CA SER A 318 19.69 -0.74 -10.73
C SER A 318 20.27 -1.06 -9.36
N VAL A 319 21.18 -0.22 -8.86
CA VAL A 319 21.85 -0.38 -7.57
C VAL A 319 21.72 0.85 -6.68
N PHE A 320 21.60 0.62 -5.37
CA PHE A 320 21.66 1.64 -4.33
C PHE A 320 22.32 1.09 -3.06
N ILE A 321 23.16 1.88 -2.40
CA ILE A 321 23.75 1.53 -1.11
C ILE A 321 23.10 2.38 0.00
N LYS A 322 22.57 1.71 1.03
CA LYS A 322 22.07 2.34 2.27
C LYS A 322 23.03 2.03 3.42
N ASN A 323 23.59 3.05 4.06
CA ASN A 323 24.26 2.84 5.33
C ASN A 323 23.25 2.40 6.40
N ARG A 324 23.55 1.30 7.12
CA ARG A 324 22.68 0.81 8.20
C ARG A 324 23.18 1.26 9.57
N ASN A 325 24.48 1.19 9.79
CA ASN A 325 25.17 1.63 11.00
C ASN A 325 26.68 1.82 10.70
N GLU A 326 27.46 2.12 11.73
CA GLU A 326 28.90 2.37 11.62
C GLU A 326 29.69 1.20 11.01
N ASN A 327 29.19 -0.03 11.13
CA ASN A 327 29.90 -1.25 10.76
C ASN A 327 29.34 -1.95 9.53
N THR A 328 28.12 -1.63 9.08
CA THR A 328 27.43 -2.35 8.00
C THR A 328 26.69 -1.43 7.05
N ASP A 329 26.75 -1.80 5.77
CA ASP A 329 25.95 -1.24 4.70
C ASP A 329 24.98 -2.29 4.15
N ARG A 330 23.96 -1.81 3.46
CA ARG A 330 23.07 -2.62 2.64
C ARG A 330 23.23 -2.24 1.18
N VAL A 331 23.74 -3.16 0.38
CA VAL A 331 23.78 -3.03 -1.07
C VAL A 331 22.48 -3.61 -1.61
N ARG A 332 21.66 -2.77 -2.23
CA ARG A 332 20.38 -3.14 -2.84
C ARG A 332 20.54 -3.18 -4.35
N ILE A 333 20.37 -4.34 -4.96
CA ILE A 333 20.30 -4.51 -6.41
C ILE A 333 18.87 -4.86 -6.81
N ARG A 334 18.31 -4.07 -7.70
CA ARG A 334 17.00 -4.26 -8.32
C ARG A 334 17.22 -4.96 -9.65
N VAL A 335 16.78 -6.21 -9.76
CA VAL A 335 17.07 -7.12 -10.88
C VAL A 335 15.80 -7.37 -11.68
N LYS A 336 15.74 -6.87 -12.92
CA LYS A 336 14.66 -7.11 -13.88
C LYS A 336 14.92 -8.39 -14.69
N ASP A 337 13.96 -8.75 -15.54
CA ASP A 337 13.95 -10.01 -16.30
C ASP A 337 15.04 -10.11 -17.39
N ASP A 338 15.69 -9.00 -17.72
CA ASP A 338 16.79 -8.91 -18.69
C ASP A 338 18.19 -9.00 -18.06
N PHE A 339 18.28 -9.07 -16.72
CA PHE A 339 19.56 -9.13 -16.02
C PHE A 339 20.18 -10.52 -16.08
N ASP A 340 21.43 -10.60 -16.54
CA ASP A 340 22.19 -11.85 -16.61
C ASP A 340 22.83 -12.20 -15.26
N LEU A 341 22.16 -13.10 -14.53
CA LEU A 341 22.64 -13.65 -13.26
C LEU A 341 23.87 -14.56 -13.40
N GLU A 342 24.15 -15.08 -14.59
CA GLU A 342 25.30 -15.96 -14.83
C GLU A 342 26.52 -15.19 -15.37
N SER A 343 26.40 -13.87 -15.51
CA SER A 343 27.49 -13.02 -15.98
C SER A 343 28.68 -13.01 -15.01
N GLU A 344 29.90 -13.12 -15.56
CA GLU A 344 31.16 -13.04 -14.80
C GLU A 344 31.23 -11.83 -13.84
N PRO A 345 30.82 -10.60 -14.23
CA PRO A 345 30.81 -9.47 -13.30
C PRO A 345 29.89 -9.67 -12.10
N PHE A 346 28.71 -10.27 -12.29
CA PHE A 346 27.77 -10.51 -11.20
C PHE A 346 28.25 -11.62 -10.27
N LEU A 347 28.79 -12.71 -10.81
CA LEU A 347 29.38 -13.79 -10.00
C LEU A 347 30.54 -13.27 -9.14
N LYS A 348 31.40 -12.43 -9.73
CA LYS A 348 32.49 -11.78 -9.00
C LYS A 348 31.96 -10.86 -7.89
N PHE A 349 30.91 -10.08 -8.16
CA PHE A 349 30.25 -9.26 -7.14
C PHE A 349 29.70 -10.12 -5.99
N LEU A 350 29.06 -11.26 -6.29
CA LEU A 350 28.55 -12.17 -5.25
C LEU A 350 29.68 -12.69 -4.35
N GLU A 351 30.82 -13.07 -4.92
CA GLU A 351 31.98 -13.48 -4.14
C GLU A 351 32.52 -12.38 -3.23
N GLU A 352 32.64 -11.15 -3.74
CA GLU A 352 33.09 -10.01 -2.97
C GLU A 352 32.09 -9.68 -1.84
N ALA A 353 30.79 -9.70 -2.13
CA ALA A 353 29.74 -9.47 -1.15
C ALA A 353 29.71 -10.57 -0.07
N TYR A 354 29.98 -11.82 -0.44
CA TYR A 354 30.09 -12.95 0.49
C TYR A 354 31.31 -12.78 1.42
N LYS A 355 32.49 -12.44 0.87
CA LYS A 355 33.71 -12.14 1.64
C LYS A 355 33.53 -10.92 2.55
N ALA A 356 32.71 -9.96 2.13
CA ALA A 356 32.35 -8.77 2.87
C ALA A 356 31.25 -8.98 3.92
N CYS A 357 30.68 -10.19 4.04
CA CYS A 357 29.68 -10.48 5.07
C CYS A 357 30.28 -10.19 6.47
N PRO A 358 29.54 -9.50 7.34
CA PRO A 358 29.93 -9.35 8.75
C PRO A 358 30.16 -10.72 9.41
N ARG A 359 31.16 -10.78 10.28
CA ARG A 359 31.46 -11.99 11.07
C ARG A 359 30.74 -11.94 12.42
#